data_AF-A0A959NMI7-F1
#
_entry.id   AF-A0A959NMI7-F1
#
_cell.length_a   1.000
_cell.length_b   1.000
_cell.length_c   1.000
_cell.angle_alpha   90.00
_cell.angle_beta   90.00
_cell.angle_gamma   90.00
#
_symmetry.space_group_name_H-M   'P 1'
#
loop_
_entity.id
_entity.type
_entity.pdbx_description
1 polymer ?
#
loop_
_entity_poly.entity_id
_entity_poly.type
_entity_poly.pdbx_seq_one_letter_code
_entity_poly.pdbx_strand_id
1 'polypeptide(L)'
;MKEQITVNEFMENLDHPFKDGVELLRNVIKNSNKNIVEEIKWNSPSYKIDFHFATFKLYPPKNIQLVLHTDAKVKEKPKKIQ
;
A
#
# COMPACT_ATOMS: atom_id res chain seq x y z
N MET A 1 -24.65 5.51 -0.06
CA MET A 1 -23.26 6.02 -0.09
C MET A 1 -22.41 4.99 0.65
N LYS A 2 -21.35 4.43 0.05
CA LYS A 2 -20.49 3.49 0.77
C LYS A 2 -19.66 4.31 1.76
N GLU A 3 -19.83 4.08 3.06
CA GLU A 3 -18.92 4.63 4.06
C GLU A 3 -17.50 4.16 3.75
N GLN A 4 -16.63 5.14 3.51
CA GLN A 4 -15.24 4.87 3.22
C GLN A 4 -14.55 4.72 4.56
N ILE A 5 -14.31 3.48 4.98
CA ILE A 5 -13.59 3.21 6.22
C ILE A 5 -12.23 3.90 6.16
N THR A 6 -11.85 4.57 7.23
CA THR A 6 -10.52 5.16 7.34
C THR A 6 -9.49 4.05 7.53
N VAL A 7 -8.24 4.32 7.17
CA VAL A 7 -7.15 3.35 7.39
C VAL A 7 -6.93 3.10 8.88
N ASN A 8 -7.24 4.06 9.75
CA ASN A 8 -7.18 3.87 11.20
C ASN A 8 -8.22 2.86 11.69
N GLU A 9 -9.49 3.04 11.31
CA GLU A 9 -10.56 2.08 11.66
C GLU A 9 -10.29 0.69 11.10
N PHE A 10 -9.71 0.61 9.89
CA PHE A 10 -9.29 -0.65 9.32
C PHE A 10 -8.21 -1.34 10.16
N MET A 11 -7.17 -0.59 10.58
CA MET A 11 -6.09 -1.14 11.39
C MET A 11 -6.54 -1.52 12.79
N GLU A 12 -7.47 -0.78 13.40
CA GLU A 12 -8.06 -1.13 14.70
C GLU A 12 -8.72 -2.52 14.65
N ASN A 13 -9.47 -2.81 13.59
CA ASN A 13 -10.19 -4.07 13.40
C ASN A 13 -9.39 -5.17 12.68
N LEU A 14 -8.13 -4.91 12.31
CA LEU A 14 -7.31 -5.87 11.58
C LEU A 14 -6.97 -7.09 12.45
N ASP A 15 -7.54 -8.24 12.10
CA ASP A 15 -7.16 -9.54 12.66
C ASP A 15 -6.03 -10.15 11.82
N HIS A 16 -4.78 -9.92 12.26
CA HIS A 16 -3.57 -10.41 11.62
C HIS A 16 -2.49 -10.74 12.65
N PRO A 17 -1.84 -11.92 12.60
CA PRO A 17 -0.84 -12.36 13.58
C PRO A 17 0.40 -11.44 13.64
N PHE A 18 0.67 -10.69 12.57
CA PHE A 18 1.77 -9.72 12.50
C PHE A 18 1.29 -8.26 12.53
N LYS A 19 0.15 -7.97 13.16
CA LYS A 19 -0.45 -6.62 13.20
C LYS A 19 0.56 -5.54 13.61
N ASP A 20 1.30 -5.75 14.70
CA ASP A 20 2.29 -4.79 15.20
C ASP A 20 3.35 -4.44 14.14
N GLY A 21 3.80 -5.43 13.37
CA GLY A 21 4.76 -5.21 12.29
C GLY A 21 4.14 -4.49 11.08
N VAL A 22 2.86 -4.75 10.78
CA VAL A 22 2.11 -4.00 9.75
C VAL A 22 1.95 -2.54 10.17
N GLU A 23 1.63 -2.27 11.44
CA GLU A 23 1.52 -0.91 12.00
C GLU A 23 2.85 -0.18 11.99
N LEU A 24 3.94 -0.86 12.39
CA LEU A 24 5.28 -0.28 12.34
C LEU A 24 5.67 0.10 10.91
N LEU A 25 5.49 -0.81 9.95
CA LEU A 25 5.81 -0.54 8.55
C LEU A 25 4.92 0.56 7.96
N ARG A 26 3.62 0.57 8.30
CA ARG A 26 2.70 1.66 7.94
C ARG A 26 3.21 3.01 8.43
N ASN A 27 3.61 3.09 9.69
CA ASN A 27 4.14 4.32 10.28
C ASN A 27 5.43 4.77 9.59
N VAL A 28 6.35 3.86 9.28
CA VAL A 28 7.58 4.19 8.54
C VAL A 28 7.25 4.76 7.15
N ILE A 29 6.35 4.12 6.40
CA ILE A 29 5.95 4.59 5.07
C ILE A 29 5.32 5.99 5.16
N LYS A 30 4.34 6.16 6.05
CA LYS A 30 3.62 7.42 6.25
C LYS A 30 4.55 8.58 6.62
N ASN A 31 5.55 8.33 7.47
CA ASN A 31 6.50 9.37 7.91
C ASN A 31 7.66 9.61 6.93
N SER A 32 7.83 8.76 5.91
CA SER A 32 8.93 8.92 4.94
C SER A 32 8.75 10.13 4.02
N ASN A 33 7.51 10.57 3.77
CA ASN A 33 7.21 11.73 2.94
C ASN A 33 5.82 12.32 3.30
N LYS A 34 5.79 13.61 3.61
CA LYS A 34 4.56 14.35 4.00
C LYS A 34 3.44 14.36 2.95
N ASN A 35 3.75 14.06 1.68
CA ASN A 35 2.79 14.06 0.58
C ASN A 35 2.11 12.70 0.38
N ILE A 36 2.49 11.67 1.15
CA ILE A 36 1.89 10.35 1.06
C ILE A 36 0.47 10.39 1.63
N VAL A 37 -0.47 9.88 0.86
CA VAL A 37 -1.86 9.66 1.26
C VAL A 37 -2.13 8.17 1.35
N GLU A 38 -2.87 7.77 2.38
CA GLU A 38 -3.29 6.39 2.62
C GLU A 38 -4.78 6.22 2.25
N GLU A 39 -5.13 5.11 1.62
CA GLU A 39 -6.52 4.72 1.37
C GLU A 39 -6.70 3.20 1.43
N ILE A 40 -7.94 2.74 1.64
CA ILE A 40 -8.25 1.31 1.60
C ILE A 40 -8.62 0.90 0.18
N LYS A 41 -7.86 -0.07 -0.37
CA LYS A 41 -8.18 -0.78 -1.62
C LYS A 41 -8.10 -2.27 -1.39
N TRP A 42 -9.08 -3.01 -1.90
CA TRP A 42 -9.13 -4.47 -1.80
C TRP A 42 -8.96 -4.99 -0.36
N ASN A 43 -9.59 -4.30 0.60
CA ASN A 43 -9.50 -4.60 2.02
C ASN A 43 -8.05 -4.54 2.58
N SER A 44 -7.28 -3.57 2.11
CA SER A 44 -5.88 -3.40 2.49
C SER A 44 -5.43 -1.94 2.37
N PRO A 45 -4.51 -1.45 3.21
CA PRO A 45 -3.96 -0.11 3.06
C PRO A 45 -3.09 0.01 1.80
N SER A 46 -3.34 1.07 1.04
CA SER A 46 -2.65 1.45 -0.18
C SER A 46 -2.14 2.89 -0.07
N TYR A 47 -1.00 3.16 -0.69
CA TYR A 47 -0.30 4.43 -0.58
C TYR A 47 -0.15 5.09 -1.94
N LYS A 48 -0.34 6.41 -1.99
CA LYS A 48 -0.17 7.23 -3.20
C LYS A 48 0.42 8.60 -2.88
N ILE A 49 1.07 9.19 -3.88
CA ILE A 49 1.37 10.63 -3.94
C ILE A 49 0.57 11.18 -5.12
N ASP A 50 1.12 11.06 -6.33
CA ASP A 50 0.39 11.34 -7.58
C ASP A 50 -0.36 10.09 -8.08
N PHE A 51 0.25 8.92 -7.89
CA PHE A 51 -0.27 7.60 -8.26
C PHE A 51 0.04 6.60 -7.15
N HIS A 52 -0.63 5.44 -7.20
CA HIS A 52 -0.37 4.37 -6.25
C HIS A 52 1.00 3.77 -6.47
N PHE A 53 1.83 3.78 -5.44
CA PHE A 53 3.18 3.23 -5.49
C PHE A 53 3.36 2.02 -4.57
N ALA A 54 2.48 1.81 -3.59
CA ALA A 54 2.56 0.65 -2.72
C ALA A 54 1.18 0.21 -2.20
N THR A 55 1.00 -1.09 -1.97
CA THR A 55 -0.19 -1.64 -1.32
C THR A 55 0.19 -2.84 -0.47
N PHE A 56 -0.35 -2.92 0.75
CA PHE A 56 -0.19 -4.12 1.57
C PHE A 56 -0.92 -5.31 0.94
N LYS A 57 -0.37 -6.50 1.16
CA LYS A 57 -1.07 -7.77 0.94
C LYS A 57 -1.12 -8.52 2.26
N LEU A 58 -2.26 -8.43 2.94
CA LEU A 58 -2.46 -8.95 4.29
C LEU A 58 -2.93 -10.42 4.30
N TYR A 59 -3.49 -10.90 3.18
CA TYR A 59 -3.99 -12.27 3.08
C TYR A 59 -3.30 -13.05 1.95
N PRO A 60 -2.96 -14.33 2.19
CA PRO A 60 -3.05 -15.06 3.47
C PRO A 60 -2.02 -14.57 4.52
N PRO A 61 -2.32 -14.65 5.84
CA PRO A 61 -1.55 -14.00 6.90
C PRO A 61 -0.29 -14.78 7.31
N LYS A 62 0.54 -15.12 6.33
CA LYS A 62 1.76 -15.92 6.53
C LYS A 62 3.00 -15.07 6.75
N ASN A 63 2.96 -13.82 6.29
CA ASN A 63 4.06 -12.87 6.33
C ASN A 63 3.51 -11.44 6.20
N ILE A 64 4.37 -10.45 6.44
CA ILE A 64 4.09 -9.06 6.07
C ILE A 64 4.55 -8.88 4.62
N GLN A 65 3.62 -8.59 3.71
CA GLN A 65 3.94 -8.35 2.31
C GLN A 65 3.49 -6.95 1.88
N LEU A 66 4.41 -6.20 1.27
CA LEU A 66 4.15 -4.92 0.63
C LEU A 66 4.46 -5.06 -0.86
N VAL A 67 3.47 -4.77 -1.70
CA VAL A 67 3.64 -4.77 -3.16
C VAL A 67 4.00 -3.35 -3.58
N LEU A 68 5.17 -3.18 -4.21
CA LEU A 68 5.60 -1.91 -4.77
C LEU A 68 5.23 -1.85 -6.25
N HIS A 69 4.47 -0.82 -6.61
CA HIS A 69 4.03 -0.57 -7.98
C HIS A 69 5.03 0.38 -8.64
N THR A 70 5.52 -0.01 -9.80
CA THR A 70 6.06 0.97 -10.75
C THR A 70 4.88 1.35 -11.63
N ASP A 71 4.39 2.59 -11.48
CA ASP A 71 3.30 3.16 -12.25
C ASP A 71 3.28 2.69 -13.73
N ALA A 72 2.10 2.66 -14.34
CA ALA A 72 1.89 2.16 -15.70
C ALA A 72 2.47 3.07 -16.80
N LYS A 73 3.43 3.95 -16.49
CA LYS A 73 4.22 4.62 -17.51
C LYS A 73 4.94 3.54 -18.30
N VAL A 74 4.48 3.36 -19.53
CA VAL A 74 5.08 2.45 -20.51
C VAL A 74 6.58 2.69 -20.50
N LYS A 75 7.36 1.72 -20.00
CA LYS A 75 8.81 1.74 -20.19
C LYS A 75 9.04 1.83 -21.69
N GLU A 76 9.71 2.88 -22.15
CA GLU A 76 10.10 2.97 -23.56
C GLU A 76 10.81 1.68 -23.92
N LYS A 77 10.27 0.95 -24.91
CA LYS A 77 10.92 -0.27 -25.38
C LYS A 77 12.32 0.14 -25.87
N PRO A 78 13.39 -0.59 -25.49
CA PRO A 78 14.71 -0.29 -26.02
C PRO A 78 14.61 -0.31 -27.55
N LYS A 79 15.06 0.78 -28.20
CA LYS A 79 15.14 0.84 -29.67
C LYS A 79 15.95 -0.37 -30.12
N LYS A 80 15.34 -1.27 -30.88
CA LYS A 80 16.08 -2.31 -31.59
C LYS A 80 17.07 -1.58 -32.50
N ILE A 81 18.36 -1.70 -32.21
CA ILE A 81 19.39 -1.32 -33.16
C ILE A 81 19.26 -2.33 -34.31
N GLN A 82 19.00 -1.81 -35.51
CA GLN A 82 18.82 -2.58 -36.75
C GLN A 82 20.16 -3.04 -37.29
#